data_AF-K8GLA0-F1
#
_entry.id   AF-K8GLA0-F1
#
_cell.length_a   1.000
_cell.length_b   1.000
_cell.length_c   1.000
_cell.angle_alpha   90.00
_cell.angle_beta   90.00
_cell.angle_gamma   90.00
#
_symmetry.space_group_name_H-M   'P 1'
#
loop_
_entity.id
_entity.type
_entity.pdbx_description
1 polymer ?
#
loop_
_entity_poly.entity_id
_entity_poly.type
_entity_poly.pdbx_seq_one_letter_code
_entity_poly.pdbx_strand_id
1 'polypeptide(L)'
;MAKEFESDRGITEALEQELQHLMVQAKAVCETVGDRSKECIEAQHAIAALQTTIADQHRAEKNRTFFDRHCAENPDALDCRIYDV
;
A
#
# COMPACT_ATOMS: atom_id res chain seq x y z
N MET A 1 13.36 6.54 9.50
CA MET A 1 12.19 6.65 10.38
C MET A 1 11.26 7.81 10.01
N ALA A 2 11.54 9.11 10.24
CA ALA A 2 10.75 10.19 9.59
C ALA A 2 10.75 10.07 8.05
N LYS A 3 11.94 9.75 7.51
CA LYS A 3 12.15 9.38 6.11
C LYS A 3 11.42 8.10 5.67
N GLU A 4 11.13 7.19 6.61
CA GLU A 4 10.35 5.96 6.32
C GLU A 4 8.87 6.28 6.23
N PHE A 5 8.35 7.19 7.06
CA PHE A 5 6.95 7.62 6.98
C PHE A 5 6.65 8.43 5.72
N GLU A 6 7.59 9.28 5.33
CA GLU A 6 7.51 10.04 4.07
C GLU A 6 7.68 9.10 2.86
N SER A 7 8.50 8.06 3.00
CA SER A 7 8.63 6.99 2.01
C SER A 7 7.37 6.13 1.92
N ASP A 8 6.74 5.75 3.04
CA ASP A 8 5.49 4.95 3.07
C ASP A 8 4.36 5.69 2.33
N ARG A 9 4.19 6.99 2.59
CA ARG A 9 3.20 7.80 1.88
C ARG A 9 3.51 7.92 0.39
N GLY A 10 4.78 8.15 0.04
CA GLY A 10 5.21 8.19 -1.36
C GLY A 10 5.01 6.85 -2.09
N ILE A 11 5.15 5.73 -1.38
CA ILE A 11 4.85 4.39 -1.92
C ILE A 11 3.33 4.25 -2.16
N THR A 12 2.49 4.69 -1.23
CA THR A 12 1.02 4.67 -1.39
C THR A 12 0.59 5.47 -2.63
N GLU A 13 1.14 6.68 -2.82
CA GLU A 13 0.86 7.52 -4.00
C GLU A 13 1.29 6.84 -5.31
N ALA A 14 2.45 6.18 -5.32
CA ALA A 14 2.93 5.43 -6.49
C ALA A 14 2.03 4.22 -6.79
N LEU A 15 1.54 3.51 -5.76
CA LEU A 15 0.61 2.39 -5.92
C LEU A 15 -0.76 2.85 -6.43
N GLU A 16 -1.24 4.01 -6.01
CA GLU A 16 -2.48 4.59 -6.52
C GLU A 16 -2.38 4.97 -8.01
N GLN A 17 -1.21 5.46 -8.44
CA GLN A 17 -0.94 5.71 -9.87
C GLN A 17 -0.90 4.41 -10.66
N GLU A 18 -0.23 3.38 -10.15
CA GLU A 18 -0.18 2.06 -10.78
C GLU A 18 -1.58 1.43 -10.87
N LEU A 19 -2.41 1.61 -9.85
CA LEU A 19 -3.80 1.16 -9.85
C LEU A 19 -4.60 1.77 -11.02
N GLN A 20 -4.46 3.07 -11.27
CA GLN A 20 -5.14 3.72 -12.40
C GLN A 20 -4.69 3.14 -13.74
N HIS A 21 -3.39 2.90 -13.89
CA HIS A 21 -2.85 2.29 -15.10
C HIS A 21 -3.36 0.85 -15.28
N LEU A 22 -3.33 0.05 -14.22
CA LEU A 22 -3.80 -1.34 -14.22
C LEU A 22 -5.31 -1.44 -14.52
N MET A 23 -6.13 -0.50 -14.03
CA MET A 23 -7.56 -0.43 -14.36
C MET A 23 -7.81 -0.22 -15.86
N VAL A 24 -7.04 0.66 -16.51
CA VAL A 24 -7.13 0.89 -17.96
C VAL A 24 -6.71 -0.36 -18.73
N GLN A 25 -5.60 -0.99 -18.33
CA GLN A 25 -5.12 -2.23 -18.96
C GLN A 25 -6.10 -3.38 -18.81
N ALA A 26 -6.60 -3.62 -17.59
CA ALA A 26 -7.58 -4.68 -17.33
C ALA A 26 -8.86 -4.48 -18.13
N LYS A 27 -9.32 -3.23 -18.26
CA LYS A 27 -10.47 -2.90 -19.11
C LYS A 27 -10.20 -3.26 -20.58
N ALA A 28 -9.05 -2.88 -21.12
CA ALA A 28 -8.67 -3.22 -22.49
C ALA A 28 -8.57 -4.74 -22.70
N VAL A 29 -8.05 -5.48 -21.73
CA VAL A 29 -8.03 -6.95 -21.73
C VAL A 29 -9.46 -7.49 -21.78
N CYS A 30 -10.32 -7.11 -20.83
CA CYS A 30 -11.71 -7.57 -20.77
C CYS A 30 -12.50 -7.24 -22.04
N GLU A 31 -12.31 -6.06 -22.64
CA GLU A 31 -12.92 -5.69 -23.93
C GLU A 31 -12.42 -6.55 -25.10
N THR A 32 -11.17 -7.02 -25.06
CA THR A 32 -10.56 -7.81 -26.13
C THR A 32 -10.90 -9.30 -26.03
N VAL A 33 -10.85 -9.87 -24.82
CA VAL A 33 -11.01 -11.31 -24.58
C VAL A 33 -12.40 -11.70 -24.04
N GLY A 34 -13.20 -10.70 -23.63
CA GLY A 34 -14.54 -10.85 -23.07
C GLY A 34 -14.55 -10.90 -21.54
N ASP A 35 -15.61 -10.37 -20.93
CA ASP A 35 -15.74 -10.15 -19.49
C ASP A 35 -15.72 -11.44 -18.63
N ARG A 36 -16.02 -12.60 -19.23
CA ARG A 36 -16.03 -13.91 -18.55
C ARG A 36 -14.81 -14.76 -18.87
N SER A 37 -13.87 -14.22 -19.64
CA SER A 37 -12.61 -14.89 -19.91
C SER A 37 -11.78 -15.02 -18.64
N LYS A 38 -10.89 -16.01 -18.62
CA LYS A 38 -9.99 -16.24 -17.48
C LYS A 38 -9.05 -15.04 -17.30
N GLU A 39 -8.57 -14.48 -18.40
CA GLU A 39 -7.62 -13.37 -18.45
C GLU A 39 -8.25 -12.08 -17.91
N CYS A 40 -9.53 -11.81 -18.21
CA CYS A 40 -10.24 -10.67 -17.60
C CYS A 40 -10.40 -10.84 -16.08
N ILE A 41 -10.76 -12.04 -15.62
CA ILE A 41 -10.91 -12.33 -14.19
C ILE A 41 -9.57 -12.17 -13.45
N GLU A 42 -8.48 -12.67 -14.04
CA GLU A 42 -7.14 -12.51 -13.47
C GLU A 42 -6.70 -11.04 -13.44
N ALA A 43 -7.00 -10.26 -14.48
CA ALA A 43 -6.73 -8.82 -14.48
C ALA A 43 -7.51 -8.07 -13.39
N GLN A 44 -8.79 -8.43 -13.18
CA GLN A 44 -9.59 -7.87 -12.09
C GLN A 44 -9.08 -8.30 -10.71
N HIS A 45 -8.59 -9.54 -10.55
CA HIS A 45 -7.96 -9.99 -9.31
C HIS A 45 -6.69 -9.18 -8.99
N ALA A 46 -5.89 -8.83 -10.00
CA ALA A 46 -4.71 -7.99 -9.80
C ALA A 46 -5.10 -6.59 -9.29
N ILE A 47 -6.16 -5.99 -9.83
CA ILE A 47 -6.71 -4.71 -9.32
C ILE A 47 -7.12 -4.86 -7.85
N ALA A 48 -7.91 -5.90 -7.53
CA ALA A 48 -8.43 -6.09 -6.18
C ALA A 48 -7.32 -6.33 -5.15
N ALA A 49 -6.27 -7.07 -5.52
CA ALA A 49 -5.10 -7.27 -4.69
C ALA A 49 -4.40 -5.93 -4.40
N LEU A 50 -4.17 -5.12 -5.44
CA LEU A 50 -3.51 -3.82 -5.29
C LEU A 50 -4.34 -2.85 -4.43
N GLN A 51 -5.66 -2.81 -4.64
CA GLN A 51 -6.57 -2.02 -3.79
C GLN A 51 -6.55 -2.47 -2.33
N THR A 52 -6.42 -3.77 -2.06
CA THR A 52 -6.29 -4.31 -0.70
C THR A 52 -4.99 -3.83 -0.06
N THR A 53 -3.87 -3.89 -0.78
CA THR A 53 -2.58 -3.38 -0.30
C THR A 53 -2.63 -1.89 0.04
N ILE A 54 -3.22 -1.07 -0.83
CA ILE A 54 -3.40 0.37 -0.59
C ILE A 54 -4.26 0.60 0.66
N ALA A 55 -5.38 -0.12 0.80
CA ALA A 55 -6.24 0.00 1.97
C ALA A 55 -5.52 -0.39 3.28
N ASP A 56 -4.69 -1.42 3.26
CA ASP A 56 -3.89 -1.84 4.41
C ASP A 56 -2.83 -0.81 4.78
N GLN A 57 -2.18 -0.18 3.80
CA GLN A 57 -1.25 0.93 4.04
C GLN A 57 -1.96 2.13 4.69
N HIS A 58 -3.10 2.56 4.14
CA HIS A 58 -3.92 3.64 4.73
C HIS A 58 -4.36 3.31 6.16
N ARG A 59 -4.72 2.04 6.43
CA ARG A 59 -5.07 1.59 7.78
C ARG A 59 -3.87 1.65 8.72
N ALA A 60 -2.69 1.21 8.27
CA ALA A 60 -1.46 1.25 9.05
C ALA A 60 -1.09 2.70 9.39
N GLU A 61 -1.18 3.62 8.43
CA GLU A 61 -0.96 5.05 8.68
C GLU A 61 -1.95 5.63 9.70
N LYS A 62 -3.24 5.30 9.57
CA LYS A 62 -4.28 5.78 10.49
C LYS A 62 -4.12 5.26 11.91
N ASN A 63 -3.63 4.03 12.06
CA ASN A 63 -3.45 3.39 13.36
C ASN A 63 -2.13 3.80 14.05
N ARG A 64 -1.21 4.49 13.35
CA ARG A 64 0.02 5.00 13.98
C ARG A 64 -0.30 6.07 15.01
N THR A 65 0.18 5.86 16.23
CA THR A 65 0.05 6.80 17.34
C THR A 65 1.16 7.85 17.32
N PHE A 66 1.02 8.87 18.17
CA PHE A 66 2.11 9.81 18.42
C PHE A 66 3.35 9.11 18.97
N PHE A 67 3.16 8.11 19.85
CA PHE A 67 4.26 7.35 20.44
C PHE A 67 5.03 6.55 19.39
N ASP A 68 4.33 5.91 18.45
CA ASP A 68 4.96 5.19 17.34
C ASP A 68 5.84 6.11 16.48
N ARG A 69 5.36 7.33 16.20
CA ARG A 69 6.17 8.33 15.50
C ARG A 69 7.36 8.81 16.33
N HIS A 70 7.12 9.11 17.60
CA HIS A 70 8.17 9.58 18.51
C HIS A 70 9.32 8.57 18.61
N CYS A 71 9.00 7.30 18.81
CA CYS A 71 9.98 6.24 18.96
C CYS A 71 10.66 5.85 17.65
N ALA A 72 9.98 6.00 16.52
CA ALA A 72 10.65 5.87 15.23
C ALA A 72 11.68 7.01 15.04
N GLU A 73 11.32 8.26 15.33
CA GLU A 73 12.22 9.40 15.15
C GLU A 73 13.36 9.46 16.17
N ASN A 74 13.14 8.93 17.38
CA ASN A 74 14.08 8.98 18.51
C ASN A 74 14.22 7.57 19.14
N PRO A 75 14.83 6.61 18.43
CA PRO A 75 14.90 5.22 18.89
C PRO A 75 15.75 5.03 20.16
N ASP A 76 16.63 5.99 20.46
CA ASP A 76 17.50 6.02 21.62
C ASP A 76 16.87 6.70 22.85
N ALA A 77 15.70 7.34 22.67
CA ALA A 77 14.89 7.89 23.76
C ALA A 77 14.59 6.80 24.79
N LEU A 78 14.63 7.16 26.06
CA LEU A 78 14.58 6.20 27.17
C LEU A 78 13.30 5.35 27.16
N ASP A 79 12.20 5.92 26.69
CA ASP A 79 10.88 5.30 26.52
C ASP A 79 10.75 4.43 25.27
N CYS A 80 11.70 4.50 24.34
CA CYS A 80 11.65 3.83 23.04
C CYS A 80 12.67 2.69 22.88
N ARG A 81 13.58 2.52 23.85
CA ARG A 81 14.58 1.45 23.81
C ARG A 81 13.92 0.08 23.97
N ILE A 82 14.11 -0.76 22.98
CA ILE A 82 13.77 -2.19 23.04
C ILE A 82 15.07 -2.95 23.30
N TYR A 83 15.06 -3.80 24.32
CA TYR A 83 16.19 -4.68 24.66
C TYR A 83 15.86 -6.10 24.23
N ASP A 84 16.75 -6.74 23.49
CA ASP A 84 16.64 -8.17 23.20
C ASP A 84 16.81 -8.97 24.51
N VAL A 85 15.93 -9.96 24.73
CA VAL A 85 15.89 -10.85 25.91
C VAL A 85 16.34 -12.27 25.59
#